data_AF-A0A7C6E592-F1
#
_entry.id   AF-A0A7C6E592-F1
#
_cell.length_a   1.000
_cell.length_b   1.000
_cell.length_c   1.000
_cell.angle_alpha   90.00
_cell.angle_beta   90.00
_cell.angle_gamma   90.00
#
_symmetry.space_group_name_H-M   'P 1'
#
loop_
_entity.id
_entity.type
_entity.pdbx_description
1 polymer ?
#
loop_
_entity_poly.entity_id
_entity_poly.type
_entity_poly.pdbx_seq_one_letter_code
_entity_poly.pdbx_strand_id
1 'polypeptide(L)'
;MAEQAVPPRVLVVDDDDDVRTALRRMFESAGYEVLEAANGRVAMQVCAEHRPELLLVDIFMPEQEGIETIQAVRRQFPDSKIVAVSGKAGRVYLRMAKLLGAQATLEKPLRLETVLETARAVLGDIGNSPLS
;
A
#
# COMPACT_ATOMS: atom_id res chain seq x y z
N MET A 1 26.85 -13.57 14.63
CA MET A 1 25.86 -12.53 14.96
C MET A 1 24.92 -12.47 13.77
N ALA A 2 23.65 -12.84 13.94
CA ALA A 2 22.68 -12.71 12.86
C ALA A 2 22.36 -11.23 12.71
N GLU A 3 22.59 -10.67 11.53
CA GLU A 3 22.11 -9.34 11.16
C GLU A 3 20.58 -9.39 11.25
N GLN A 4 19.99 -8.70 12.23
CA GLN A 4 18.55 -8.60 12.31
C GLN A 4 18.12 -7.71 11.15
N ALA A 5 17.57 -8.31 10.10
CA ALA A 5 17.00 -7.57 8.99
C ALA A 5 15.89 -6.66 9.53
N VAL A 6 15.96 -5.36 9.20
CA VAL A 6 14.91 -4.40 9.54
C VAL A 6 13.66 -4.81 8.74
N PRO A 7 12.50 -5.01 9.40
CA PRO A 7 11.29 -5.40 8.69
C PRO A 7 10.88 -4.29 7.69
N PRO A 8 10.48 -4.65 6.45
CA PRO A 8 9.99 -3.66 5.50
C PRO A 8 8.72 -2.98 6.01
N ARG A 9 8.60 -1.67 5.76
CA ARG A 9 7.49 -0.83 6.18
C ARG A 9 6.44 -0.74 5.09
N VAL A 10 5.20 -0.98 5.49
CA VAL A 10 4.01 -0.82 4.66
C VAL A 10 3.14 0.28 5.23
N LEU A 11 2.84 1.29 4.43
CA LEU A 11 1.86 2.33 4.77
C LEU A 11 0.51 1.99 4.15
N VAL A 12 -0.51 1.78 4.99
CA VAL A 12 -1.90 1.59 4.58
C VAL A 12 -2.64 2.93 4.62
N VAL A 13 -3.19 3.34 3.48
CA VAL A 13 -3.94 4.59 3.32
C VAL A 13 -5.37 4.27 2.88
N ASP A 14 -6.32 4.37 3.81
CA ASP A 14 -7.75 4.12 3.59
C ASP A 14 -8.51 4.91 4.67
N ASP A 15 -9.66 5.51 4.38
CA ASP A 15 -10.43 6.28 5.37
C ASP A 15 -11.22 5.37 6.32
N ASP A 16 -11.41 4.11 5.97
CA ASP A 16 -12.10 3.11 6.77
C ASP A 16 -11.16 2.46 7.82
N ASP A 17 -11.43 2.75 9.10
CA ASP A 17 -10.67 2.26 10.25
C ASP A 17 -10.67 0.72 10.36
N ASP A 18 -11.76 0.06 9.97
CA ASP A 18 -11.88 -1.40 10.03
C ASP A 18 -11.02 -2.05 8.93
N VAL A 19 -11.02 -1.45 7.73
CA VAL A 19 -10.14 -1.88 6.63
C VAL A 19 -8.68 -1.71 7.01
N ARG A 20 -8.29 -0.55 7.55
CA ARG A 20 -6.90 -0.32 8.01
C ARG A 20 -6.49 -1.30 9.10
N THR A 21 -7.35 -1.54 10.09
CA THR A 21 -7.08 -2.50 11.18
C THR A 21 -6.91 -3.93 10.67
N ALA A 22 -7.74 -4.38 9.73
CA ALA A 22 -7.65 -5.71 9.15
C ALA A 22 -6.35 -5.90 8.35
N LEU A 23 -5.99 -4.91 7.53
CA LEU A 23 -4.77 -4.93 6.74
C LEU A 23 -3.51 -4.85 7.62
N ARG A 24 -3.54 -4.02 8.68
CA ARG A 24 -2.45 -3.95 9.66
C ARG A 24 -2.17 -5.30 10.29
N ARG A 25 -3.19 -5.94 10.86
CA ARG A 25 -3.03 -7.26 11.51
C ARG A 25 -2.45 -8.31 10.57
N MET A 26 -2.90 -8.29 9.31
CA MET A 26 -2.40 -9.20 8.28
C MET A 26 -0.92 -8.95 7.96
N PHE A 27 -0.53 -7.70 7.71
CA PHE A 27 0.86 -7.34 7.39
C PHE A 27 1.80 -7.57 8.59
N GLU A 28 1.40 -7.19 9.80
CA GLU A 28 2.18 -7.47 11.02
C GLU A 28 2.41 -8.97 11.21
N SER A 29 1.36 -9.80 11.02
CA SER A 29 1.47 -11.26 11.09
C SER A 29 2.42 -11.85 10.03
N ALA A 30 2.64 -11.12 8.93
CA ALA A 30 3.54 -11.49 7.86
C ALA A 30 4.96 -10.90 8.01
N GLY A 31 5.25 -10.20 9.11
CA GLY A 31 6.59 -9.69 9.44
C GLY A 31 6.89 -8.27 8.94
N TYR A 32 5.87 -7.51 8.54
CA TYR A 32 6.03 -6.11 8.13
C TYR A 32 5.85 -5.16 9.31
N GLU A 33 6.55 -4.04 9.29
CA GLU A 33 6.20 -2.87 10.11
C GLU A 33 5.07 -2.12 9.41
N VAL A 34 3.97 -1.82 10.10
CA VAL A 34 2.81 -1.18 9.48
C VAL A 34 2.63 0.24 9.99
N LEU A 35 2.48 1.15 9.05
CA LEU A 35 2.09 2.54 9.27
C LEU A 35 0.68 2.75 8.72
N GLU A 36 -0.10 3.64 9.31
CA GLU A 36 -1.49 3.89 8.93
C GLU A 36 -1.70 5.37 8.65
N ALA A 37 -2.53 5.67 7.64
CA ALA A 37 -3.00 7.02 7.34
C ALA A 37 -4.47 6.98 6.94
N ALA A 38 -5.28 7.86 7.53
CA ALA A 38 -6.71 7.95 7.22
C ALA A 38 -7.04 8.83 6.00
N ASN A 39 -6.04 9.49 5.42
CA ASN A 39 -6.19 10.38 4.26
C ASN A 39 -4.83 10.69 3.61
N GLY A 40 -4.84 11.38 2.48
CA GLY A 40 -3.65 11.70 1.69
C GLY A 40 -2.68 12.63 2.41
N ARG A 41 -3.19 13.58 3.20
CA ARG A 41 -2.35 14.50 4.00
C ARG A 41 -1.51 13.76 5.02
N VAL A 42 -2.13 12.88 5.80
CA VAL A 42 -1.43 12.06 6.80
C VAL A 42 -0.46 11.11 6.10
N ALA A 43 -0.85 10.53 4.95
CA ALA A 43 0.04 9.66 4.18
C ALA A 43 1.33 10.39 3.77
N MET A 44 1.24 11.63 3.31
CA MET A 44 2.41 12.43 2.94
C MET A 44 3.30 12.77 4.15
N GLN A 45 2.73 13.02 5.32
CA GLN A 45 3.49 13.23 6.56
C GLN A 45 4.25 11.96 6.96
N VAL A 46 3.57 10.82 6.95
CA VAL A 46 4.17 9.52 7.29
C VAL A 46 5.28 9.16 6.29
N CYS A 47 5.08 9.41 4.99
CA CYS A 47 6.15 9.22 4.00
C CYS A 47 7.36 10.13 4.23
N ALA A 48 7.14 11.37 4.69
CA ALA A 48 8.21 12.31 5.00
C ALA A 48 9.07 11.82 6.16
N GLU A 49 8.45 11.24 7.19
CA GLU A 49 9.10 10.82 8.43
C GLU A 49 9.71 9.42 8.35
N HIS A 50 8.97 8.45 7.81
CA HIS A 50 9.31 7.02 7.94
C HIS A 50 9.79 6.35 6.65
N ARG A 51 9.60 7.00 5.49
CA ARG A 51 10.04 6.52 4.17
C ARG A 51 9.63 5.05 3.90
N PRO A 52 8.32 4.72 3.89
CA PRO A 52 7.86 3.35 3.70
C PRO A 52 8.24 2.81 2.32
N GLU A 53 8.61 1.53 2.26
CA GLU A 53 8.96 0.84 1.01
C GLU A 53 7.72 0.57 0.14
N LEU A 54 6.55 0.39 0.77
CA LEU A 54 5.29 0.15 0.09
C LEU A 54 4.17 1.01 0.66
N LEU A 55 3.35 1.58 -0.22
CA LEU A 55 2.07 2.17 0.09
C LEU A 55 0.95 1.33 -0.53
N LEU A 56 -0.08 1.06 0.25
CA LEU A 56 -1.36 0.54 -0.21
C LEU A 56 -2.38 1.67 -0.10
N VAL A 57 -2.83 2.23 -1.23
CA VAL A 57 -3.61 3.46 -1.27
C VAL A 57 -5.01 3.19 -1.82
N ASP A 58 -6.05 3.42 -1.02
CA ASP A 58 -7.41 3.45 -1.55
C ASP A 58 -7.64 4.70 -2.39
N ILE A 59 -8.22 4.51 -3.56
CA ILE A 59 -8.50 5.62 -4.48
C ILE A 59 -9.73 6.41 -4.01
N PHE A 60 -10.72 5.71 -3.45
CA PHE A 60 -11.99 6.32 -3.06
C PHE A 60 -12.04 6.67 -1.58
N MET A 61 -11.19 7.62 -1.20
CA MET A 61 -11.34 8.37 0.05
C MET A 61 -12.22 9.62 -0.18
N PRO A 62 -12.80 10.23 0.88
CA PRO A 62 -13.47 11.52 0.79
C PRO A 62 -12.62 12.52 0.00
N GLU A 63 -13.29 13.35 -0.83
CA GLU A 63 -12.65 14.35 -1.68
C GLU A 63 -11.71 13.80 -2.78
N GLN A 64 -11.73 12.49 -3.08
CA GLN A 64 -10.94 11.84 -4.13
C GLN A 64 -9.40 11.97 -3.97
N GLU A 65 -8.92 12.09 -2.73
CA GLU A 65 -7.51 12.34 -2.41
C GLU A 65 -6.53 11.22 -2.86
N GLY A 66 -7.02 10.01 -3.15
CA GLY A 66 -6.15 8.86 -3.44
C GLY A 66 -5.28 9.03 -4.70
N ILE A 67 -5.85 9.57 -5.79
CA ILE A 67 -5.08 9.82 -7.02
C ILE A 67 -4.03 10.92 -6.81
N GLU A 68 -4.40 11.99 -6.12
CA GLU A 68 -3.50 13.10 -5.81
C GLU A 68 -2.36 12.64 -4.91
N THR A 69 -2.66 11.77 -3.93
CA THR A 69 -1.68 11.13 -3.06
C THR A 69 -0.68 10.31 -3.89
N ILE A 70 -1.15 9.47 -4.81
CA ILE A 70 -0.27 8.68 -5.68
C ILE A 70 0.66 9.59 -6.49
N GLN A 71 0.15 10.68 -7.06
CA GLN A 71 0.97 11.64 -7.81
C GLN A 71 2.02 12.31 -6.92
N ALA A 72 1.61 12.75 -5.73
CA ALA A 72 2.49 13.44 -4.79
C ALA A 72 3.60 12.51 -4.28
N VAL A 73 3.26 11.28 -3.90
CA VAL A 73 4.22 10.25 -3.48
C VAL A 73 5.17 9.92 -4.62
N ARG A 74 4.67 9.69 -5.85
CA ARG A 74 5.52 9.38 -7.00
C ARG A 74 6.53 10.49 -7.29
N ARG A 75 6.15 11.75 -7.08
CA ARG A 75 7.01 12.92 -7.29
C ARG A 75 8.03 13.12 -6.17
N GLN A 76 7.65 12.92 -4.92
CA GLN A 76 8.49 13.26 -3.75
C GLN A 76 9.27 12.08 -3.18
N PHE A 77 8.73 10.87 -3.33
CA PHE A 77 9.25 9.61 -2.78
C PHE A 77 9.30 8.53 -3.88
N PRO A 78 10.12 8.72 -4.93
CA PRO A 78 10.12 7.85 -6.11
C PRO A 78 10.56 6.40 -5.84
N ASP A 79 11.19 6.13 -4.70
CA ASP A 79 11.62 4.78 -4.30
C ASP A 79 10.48 3.96 -3.69
N SER A 80 9.51 4.63 -3.05
CA SER A 80 8.34 4.00 -2.47
C SER A 80 7.48 3.36 -3.57
N LYS A 81 7.14 2.09 -3.38
CA LYS A 81 6.21 1.35 -4.24
C LYS A 81 4.78 1.69 -3.85
N ILE A 82 3.87 1.58 -4.80
CA ILE A 82 2.46 1.94 -4.66
C ILE A 82 1.61 0.81 -5.24
N VAL A 83 0.69 0.31 -4.43
CA VAL A 83 -0.42 -0.55 -4.84
C VAL A 83 -1.70 0.25 -4.64
N ALA A 84 -2.44 0.50 -5.71
CA ALA A 84 -3.69 1.25 -5.62
C ALA A 84 -4.89 0.31 -5.46
N VAL A 85 -5.83 0.67 -4.60
CA VAL A 85 -7.05 -0.09 -4.30
C VAL A 85 -8.27 0.71 -4.77
N SER A 86 -9.29 0.06 -5.31
CA SER A 86 -10.56 0.71 -5.66
C SER A 86 -11.71 -0.28 -5.72
N GLY A 87 -12.94 0.16 -5.45
CA GLY A 87 -14.15 -0.62 -5.72
C GLY A 87 -14.54 -0.72 -7.21
N LYS A 88 -15.60 -1.50 -7.48
CA LYS A 88 -16.14 -1.83 -8.81
C LYS A 88 -16.41 -0.63 -9.73
N ALA A 89 -16.80 0.52 -9.18
CA ALA A 89 -17.07 1.73 -9.95
C ALA A 89 -15.80 2.44 -10.47
N GLY A 90 -14.60 2.03 -10.02
CA GLY A 90 -13.36 2.76 -10.26
C GLY A 90 -12.31 2.10 -11.15
N ARG A 91 -12.70 1.23 -12.09
CA ARG A 91 -11.74 0.66 -13.06
C ARG A 91 -10.98 1.71 -13.85
N VAL A 92 -11.63 2.82 -14.20
CA VAL A 92 -10.98 3.96 -14.86
C VAL A 92 -9.90 4.55 -13.95
N TYR A 93 -10.19 4.68 -12.65
CA TYR A 93 -9.24 5.21 -11.69
C TYR A 93 -8.07 4.26 -11.40
N LEU A 94 -8.28 2.94 -11.37
CA LEU A 94 -7.18 1.98 -11.29
C LEU A 94 -6.25 2.07 -12.51
N ARG A 95 -6.83 2.29 -13.70
CA ARG A 95 -6.05 2.55 -14.91
C ARG A 95 -5.27 3.85 -14.80
N MET A 96 -5.87 4.92 -14.28
CA MET A 96 -5.17 6.18 -14.01
C MET A 96 -4.05 5.99 -13.00
N ALA A 97 -4.28 5.29 -11.89
CA ALA A 97 -3.27 5.00 -10.88
C ALA A 97 -2.03 4.31 -11.48
N LYS A 98 -2.23 3.31 -12.36
CA LYS A 98 -1.10 2.68 -13.09
C LYS A 98 -0.34 3.68 -13.95
N LEU A 99 -1.05 4.52 -14.71
CA LEU A 99 -0.42 5.55 -15.56
C LEU A 99 0.37 6.58 -14.75
N LEU A 100 -0.04 6.83 -13.51
CA LEU A 100 0.59 7.77 -12.59
C LEU A 100 1.71 7.13 -11.75
N GLY A 101 1.98 5.84 -11.94
CA GLY A 101 3.15 5.17 -11.38
C GLY A 101 2.86 4.14 -10.28
N ALA A 102 1.60 3.75 -10.05
CA ALA A 102 1.29 2.58 -9.23
C ALA A 102 1.79 1.29 -9.91
N GLN A 103 2.53 0.46 -9.18
CA GLN A 103 3.13 -0.78 -9.68
C GLN A 103 2.08 -1.89 -9.80
N ALA A 104 1.07 -1.90 -8.93
CA ALA A 104 -0.05 -2.82 -9.02
C ALA A 104 -1.37 -2.16 -8.59
N THR A 105 -2.46 -2.87 -8.86
CA THR A 105 -3.82 -2.41 -8.58
C THR A 105 -4.68 -3.56 -8.08
N LEU A 106 -5.49 -3.31 -7.06
CA LEU A 106 -6.42 -4.29 -6.49
C LEU A 106 -7.85 -3.76 -6.53
N GLU A 107 -8.81 -4.64 -6.82
CA GLU A 107 -10.24 -4.31 -6.86
C GLU A 107 -10.89 -4.77 -5.54
N LYS A 108 -11.65 -3.89 -4.86
CA LYS A 108 -12.50 -4.27 -3.71
C LYS A 108 -13.63 -5.21 -4.21
N PRO A 109 -14.03 -6.25 -3.46
CA PRO A 109 -13.63 -6.55 -2.09
C PRO A 109 -12.21 -7.10 -1.99
N LEU A 110 -11.42 -6.55 -1.05
CA LEU A 110 -10.05 -7.00 -0.80
C LEU A 110 -10.05 -8.36 -0.12
N ARG A 111 -9.35 -9.32 -0.72
CA ARG A 111 -8.93 -10.54 -0.02
C ARG A 111 -7.54 -10.31 0.55
N LEU A 112 -7.39 -10.52 1.84
CA LEU A 112 -6.13 -10.31 2.57
C LEU A 112 -4.96 -11.07 1.91
N GLU A 113 -5.16 -12.33 1.57
CA GLU A 113 -4.16 -13.16 0.86
C GLU A 113 -3.68 -12.48 -0.44
N THR A 114 -4.60 -12.01 -1.28
CA THR A 114 -4.28 -11.34 -2.55
C THR A 114 -3.54 -10.02 -2.33
N VAL A 115 -3.86 -9.28 -1.26
CA VAL A 115 -3.13 -8.06 -0.89
C VAL A 115 -1.68 -8.41 -0.52
N LEU A 116 -1.49 -9.40 0.33
CA LEU A 116 -0.17 -9.82 0.80
C LEU A 116 0.71 -10.36 -0.34
N GLU A 117 0.15 -11.20 -1.21
CA GLU A 117 0.83 -11.70 -2.42
C GLU A 117 1.26 -10.56 -3.34
N THR A 118 0.38 -9.58 -3.56
CA THR A 118 0.68 -8.41 -4.39
C THR A 118 1.78 -7.55 -3.77
N ALA A 119 1.73 -7.33 -2.46
CA ALA A 119 2.75 -6.60 -1.73
C ALA A 119 4.14 -7.25 -1.87
N ARG A 120 4.23 -8.58 -1.65
CA ARG A 120 5.47 -9.36 -1.83
C ARG A 120 6.00 -9.25 -3.25
N ALA A 121 5.14 -9.44 -4.24
CA ALA A 121 5.52 -9.35 -5.65
C ALA A 121 6.06 -7.96 -6.00
N VAL A 122 5.42 -6.89 -5.51
CA VAL A 122 5.82 -5.50 -5.77
C VAL A 122 7.12 -5.12 -5.05
N LEU A 123 7.33 -5.62 -3.83
CA LEU A 123 8.56 -5.42 -3.07
C LEU A 123 9.74 -6.25 -3.62
N GLY A 124 9.51 -7.13 -4.58
CA GLY A 124 10.53 -8.02 -5.13
C GLY A 124 10.90 -9.16 -4.18
N ASP A 125 10.03 -9.46 -3.21
CA ASP A 125 10.20 -10.50 -2.21
C ASP A 125 9.80 -11.87 -2.81
N ILE A 126 10.56 -12.31 -3.81
CA ILE A 126 10.42 -13.64 -4.44
C ILE A 126 11.20 -14.64 -3.57
N GLY A 127 10.79 -14.80 -2.31
CA GLY A 127 11.68 -15.32 -1.28
C GLY A 127 11.03 -16.13 -0.15
N ASN A 128 9.83 -16.68 -0.31
CA ASN A 128 9.41 -17.92 0.40
C ASN A 128 8.05 -18.39 -0.14
N SER A 129 8.07 -19.33 -1.09
CA SER A 129 6.92 -20.21 -1.35
C SER A 129 6.80 -21.19 -0.18
N PRO A 130 5.71 -21.24 0.61
CA PRO A 130 5.45 -22.35 1.49
C PRO A 130 4.49 -23.31 0.78
N LEU A 131 4.98 -24.08 -0.20
CA LEU A 131 4.30 -25.29 -0.67
C LEU A 131 5.36 -26.31 -1.14
N SER A 132 5.99 -26.95 -0.17
CA SER A 132 6.42 -28.36 -0.26
C SER A 132 5.52 -29.16 0.66
#